data_AF-A0A7W7AFA2-F1
#
_entry.id   AF-A0A7W7AFA2-F1
#
_cell.length_a   1.000
_cell.length_b   1.000
_cell.length_c   1.000
_cell.angle_alpha   90.00
_cell.angle_beta   90.00
_cell.angle_gamma   90.00
#
_symmetry.space_group_name_H-M   'P 1'
#
loop_
_entity.id
_entity.type
_entity.pdbx_description
1 polymer ?
#
loop_
_entity_poly.entity_id
_entity_poly.type
_entity_poly.pdbx_seq_one_letter_code
_entity_poly.pdbx_strand_id
1 'polypeptide(L)'
;MPTMTRILPALALAALVGATPAAAGIVLSQVVLDILPGSDIAQNVEIANDGADIAYVVVEPAEIQDAGRPGEARRAIVDPAVGGLLVTPQRLILQPGERKTIRFAAIADRGPSDRIYRVTVKPVAGAIAAPSTALKLLVGYDVLVIVRPAAPVAKVVGARDGSTLVLRNDGNTNVELFEGQQCDAAAPARCRDLPSQRLYVGQQWRQALTGTGPVTYRVAVGKTSAVQRF
;
A
#
# COMPACT_ATOMS: atom_id res chain seq x y z
N MET A 1 -40.52 -22.65 64.62
CA MET A 1 -40.50 -23.70 63.59
C MET A 1 -40.05 -23.06 62.28
N PRO A 2 -38.86 -23.39 61.75
CA PRO A 2 -38.31 -22.75 60.57
C PRO A 2 -38.70 -23.53 59.30
N THR A 3 -39.07 -22.82 58.24
CA THR A 3 -39.18 -23.37 56.88
C THR A 3 -38.07 -22.81 56.02
N MET A 4 -37.14 -23.71 55.63
CA MET A 4 -35.98 -23.45 54.78
C MET A 4 -36.42 -23.07 53.36
N THR A 5 -36.01 -21.89 52.90
CA THR A 5 -36.11 -21.50 51.49
C THR A 5 -34.87 -21.99 50.75
N ARG A 6 -35.04 -22.96 49.84
CA ARG A 6 -33.97 -23.51 49.01
C ARG A 6 -33.64 -22.53 47.88
N ILE A 7 -32.38 -22.09 47.83
CA ILE A 7 -31.79 -21.32 46.74
C ILE A 7 -31.36 -22.31 45.65
N LEU A 8 -31.98 -22.26 44.45
CA LEU A 8 -31.46 -22.90 43.25
C LEU A 8 -30.42 -21.98 42.58
N PRO A 9 -29.22 -22.45 42.22
CA PRO A 9 -28.27 -21.64 41.48
C PRO A 9 -28.65 -21.64 39.98
N ALA A 10 -28.83 -20.45 39.42
CA ALA A 10 -29.00 -20.27 37.99
C ALA A 10 -27.67 -20.51 37.28
N LEU A 11 -27.64 -21.51 36.38
CA LEU A 11 -26.56 -21.75 35.44
C LEU A 11 -26.49 -20.58 34.45
N ALA A 12 -25.62 -19.60 34.70
CA ALA A 12 -25.28 -18.56 33.74
C ALA A 12 -24.33 -19.15 32.69
N LEU A 13 -24.89 -19.73 31.62
CA LEU A 13 -24.15 -20.14 30.44
C LEU A 13 -23.67 -18.86 29.73
N ALA A 14 -22.42 -18.48 29.97
CA ALA A 14 -21.77 -17.34 29.34
C ALA A 14 -21.76 -17.55 27.81
N ALA A 15 -22.66 -16.85 27.12
CA ALA A 15 -22.60 -16.69 25.68
C ALA A 15 -21.36 -15.84 25.35
N LEU A 16 -20.22 -16.51 25.12
CA LEU A 16 -19.14 -15.95 24.32
C LEU A 16 -19.70 -15.81 22.90
N VAL A 17 -20.37 -14.69 22.64
CA VAL A 17 -20.64 -14.22 21.29
C VAL A 17 -19.28 -13.87 20.70
N GLY A 18 -18.64 -14.86 20.07
CA GLY A 18 -17.45 -14.62 19.27
C GLY A 18 -17.80 -13.59 18.21
N ALA A 19 -17.12 -12.45 18.22
CA ALA A 19 -17.20 -11.50 17.13
C ALA A 19 -16.79 -12.26 15.85
N THR A 20 -17.74 -12.55 14.97
CA THR A 20 -17.40 -13.08 13.66
C THR A 20 -16.57 -11.98 12.97
N PRO A 21 -15.37 -12.29 12.47
CA PRO A 21 -14.64 -11.31 11.68
C PRO A 21 -15.56 -10.92 10.52
N ALA A 22 -15.84 -9.61 10.41
CA ALA A 22 -16.59 -9.08 9.30
C ALA A 22 -15.77 -9.35 8.03
N ALA A 23 -16.16 -10.37 7.26
CA ALA A 23 -15.52 -10.71 6.00
C ALA A 23 -15.80 -9.57 5.01
N ALA A 24 -14.73 -8.90 4.61
CA ALA A 24 -14.82 -7.63 3.92
C ALA A 24 -14.73 -7.82 2.40
N GLY A 25 -15.83 -8.24 1.78
CA GLY A 25 -16.16 -8.05 0.36
C GLY A 25 -15.15 -8.53 -0.68
N ILE A 26 -14.00 -7.86 -0.83
CA ILE A 26 -12.95 -8.23 -1.79
C ILE A 26 -11.57 -8.14 -1.13
N VAL A 27 -10.64 -8.98 -1.58
CA VAL A 27 -9.23 -8.99 -1.15
C VAL A 27 -8.31 -9.13 -2.35
N LEU A 28 -7.17 -8.43 -2.32
CA LEU A 28 -6.11 -8.56 -3.32
C LEU A 28 -4.90 -9.32 -2.77
N SER A 29 -4.32 -10.18 -3.60
CA SER A 29 -3.06 -10.91 -3.30
C SER A 29 -1.84 -10.01 -3.12
N GLN A 30 -1.83 -8.83 -3.75
CA GLN A 30 -0.76 -7.83 -3.63
C GLN A 30 -1.27 -6.44 -4.01
N VAL A 31 -0.68 -5.40 -3.40
CA VAL A 31 -1.08 -3.98 -3.58
C VAL A 31 0.06 -3.08 -4.08
N VAL A 32 1.24 -3.65 -4.30
CA VAL A 32 2.38 -2.97 -4.91
C VAL A 32 2.94 -3.87 -6.01
N LEU A 33 2.98 -3.34 -7.23
CA LEU A 33 3.57 -3.99 -8.40
C LEU A 33 4.79 -3.19 -8.83
N ASP A 34 5.95 -3.85 -8.88
CA ASP A 34 7.19 -3.26 -9.36
C ASP A 34 7.62 -3.94 -10.66
N ILE A 35 7.52 -3.20 -11.78
CA ILE A 35 7.80 -3.68 -13.12
C ILE A 35 9.21 -3.22 -13.51
N LEU A 36 10.18 -4.11 -13.30
CA LEU A 36 11.62 -3.89 -13.51
C LEU A 36 12.01 -4.00 -15.00
N PRO A 37 13.10 -3.36 -15.44
CA PRO A 37 13.65 -3.63 -16.78
C PRO A 37 14.05 -5.10 -16.91
N GLY A 38 13.79 -5.69 -18.07
CA GLY A 38 14.10 -7.10 -18.35
C GLY A 38 13.19 -8.13 -17.67
N SER A 39 12.22 -7.73 -16.84
CA SER A 39 11.17 -8.61 -16.33
C SER A 39 9.98 -8.68 -17.29
N ASP A 40 9.01 -9.55 -16.97
CA ASP A 40 7.70 -9.51 -17.62
C ASP A 40 7.11 -8.10 -17.53
N ILE A 41 6.66 -7.59 -18.67
CA ILE A 41 5.97 -6.29 -18.77
C ILE A 41 4.57 -6.35 -18.16
N ALA A 42 4.08 -7.57 -17.87
CA ALA A 42 2.76 -7.81 -17.32
C ALA A 42 2.82 -8.62 -16.03
N GLN A 43 2.05 -8.20 -15.03
CA GLN A 43 1.89 -8.89 -13.76
C GLN A 43 0.42 -9.15 -13.49
N ASN A 44 0.14 -10.26 -12.81
CA ASN A 44 -1.19 -10.69 -12.47
C ASN A 44 -1.41 -10.49 -10.96
N VAL A 45 -2.56 -9.91 -10.61
CA VAL A 45 -3.03 -9.81 -9.22
C VAL A 45 -4.29 -10.65 -9.10
N GLU A 46 -4.27 -11.61 -8.21
CA GLU A 46 -5.49 -12.31 -7.81
C GLU A 46 -6.34 -11.40 -6.93
N ILE A 47 -7.64 -11.34 -7.27
CA ILE A 47 -8.71 -10.75 -6.48
C ILE A 47 -9.66 -11.87 -6.05
N ALA A 48 -10.00 -11.90 -4.76
CA ALA A 48 -10.94 -12.84 -4.17
C ALA A 48 -12.13 -12.10 -3.59
N ASN A 49 -13.31 -12.70 -3.61
CA ASN A 49 -14.45 -12.28 -2.78
C ASN A 49 -14.53 -13.20 -1.55
N ASP A 50 -14.14 -12.70 -0.38
CA ASP A 50 -14.24 -13.42 0.89
C ASP A 50 -15.55 -13.12 1.63
N GLY A 51 -16.40 -12.26 1.07
CA GLY A 51 -17.72 -11.92 1.58
C GLY A 51 -18.80 -12.95 1.19
N ALA A 52 -19.99 -12.76 1.78
CA ALA A 52 -21.16 -13.60 1.54
C ALA A 52 -22.02 -13.17 0.35
N ASP A 53 -21.84 -11.94 -0.14
CA ASP A 53 -22.61 -11.36 -1.24
C ASP A 53 -21.82 -11.37 -2.55
N ILE A 54 -22.53 -11.30 -3.68
CA ILE A 54 -21.89 -11.06 -5.00
C ILE A 54 -21.22 -9.69 -4.99
N ALA A 55 -19.94 -9.64 -5.36
CA ALA A 55 -19.20 -8.40 -5.52
C ALA A 55 -19.11 -7.99 -7.00
N TYR A 56 -19.60 -6.80 -7.31
CA TYR A 56 -19.39 -6.14 -8.60
C TYR A 56 -18.21 -5.18 -8.43
N VAL A 57 -17.14 -5.36 -9.20
CA VAL A 57 -15.89 -4.64 -9.01
C VAL A 57 -15.57 -3.80 -10.23
N VAL A 58 -15.13 -2.56 -10.00
CA VAL A 58 -14.54 -1.69 -11.02
C VAL A 58 -13.06 -1.50 -10.75
N VAL A 59 -12.28 -1.43 -11.83
CA VAL A 59 -10.83 -1.24 -11.82
C VAL A 59 -10.50 0.00 -12.64
N GLU A 60 -9.97 1.02 -11.99
CA GLU A 60 -9.79 2.36 -12.55
C GLU A 60 -8.30 2.75 -12.52
N PRO A 61 -7.56 2.63 -13.63
CA PRO A 61 -6.16 3.01 -13.69
C PRO A 61 -5.99 4.54 -13.83
N ALA A 62 -5.03 5.10 -13.09
CA ALA A 62 -4.59 6.47 -13.20
C ALA A 62 -3.06 6.57 -13.14
N GLU A 63 -2.48 7.47 -13.92
CA GLU A 63 -1.09 7.89 -13.77
C GLU A 63 -1.00 8.97 -12.70
N ILE A 64 0.04 8.90 -11.88
CA ILE A 64 0.35 9.91 -10.86
C ILE A 64 1.38 10.87 -11.43
N GLN A 65 0.96 12.09 -11.65
CA GLN A 65 1.81 13.21 -12.02
C GLN A 65 2.41 13.80 -10.74
N ASP A 66 3.67 14.23 -10.78
CA ASP A 66 4.37 14.85 -9.65
C ASP A 66 4.26 14.06 -8.33
N ALA A 67 4.36 12.73 -8.42
CA ALA A 67 4.24 11.83 -7.28
C ALA A 67 5.06 12.31 -6.07
N GLY A 68 4.39 12.38 -4.91
CA GLY A 68 4.81 12.85 -3.59
C GLY A 68 5.29 14.31 -3.50
N ARG A 69 4.97 15.15 -4.49
CA ARG A 69 5.20 16.60 -4.45
C ARG A 69 3.88 17.34 -4.19
N PRO A 70 3.91 18.62 -3.79
CA PRO A 70 2.68 19.41 -3.58
C PRO A 70 1.75 19.48 -4.80
N GLY A 71 2.30 19.32 -6.02
CA GLY A 71 1.54 19.28 -7.27
C GLY A 71 1.03 17.89 -7.67
N GLU A 72 1.06 16.90 -6.77
CA GLU A 72 0.63 15.54 -7.10
C GLU A 72 -0.81 15.52 -7.64
N ALA A 73 -0.99 14.91 -8.81
CA ALA A 73 -2.29 14.80 -9.47
C ALA A 73 -2.52 13.42 -10.06
N ARG A 74 -3.78 12.96 -9.98
CA ARG A 74 -4.23 11.72 -10.63
C ARG A 74 -4.79 12.03 -12.01
N ARG A 75 -4.18 11.46 -13.03
CA ARG A 75 -4.69 11.50 -14.40
C ARG A 75 -5.26 10.14 -14.78
N ALA A 76 -6.59 10.07 -14.92
CA ALA A 76 -7.26 8.84 -15.35
C ALA A 76 -6.75 8.37 -16.72
N ILE A 77 -6.53 7.06 -16.86
CA ILE A 77 -6.11 6.45 -18.12
C ILE A 77 -7.36 5.96 -18.85
N VAL A 78 -7.79 6.75 -19.84
CA VAL A 78 -8.91 6.39 -20.73
C VAL A 78 -8.40 5.55 -21.91
N ASP A 79 -7.30 5.98 -22.52
CA ASP A 79 -6.59 5.24 -23.57
C ASP A 79 -5.29 4.65 -23.00
N PRO A 80 -5.18 3.32 -22.86
CA PRO A 80 -3.97 2.65 -22.39
C PRO A 80 -2.74 2.91 -23.26
N ALA A 81 -2.89 3.14 -24.57
CA ALA A 81 -1.75 3.42 -25.45
C ALA A 81 -1.10 4.77 -25.12
N VAL A 82 -1.91 5.76 -24.72
CA VAL A 82 -1.45 7.07 -24.27
C VAL A 82 -0.98 7.00 -22.81
N GLY A 83 -1.76 6.34 -21.95
CA GLY A 83 -1.47 6.23 -20.52
C GLY A 83 -0.32 5.28 -20.19
N GLY A 84 0.03 4.36 -21.08
CA GLY A 84 1.15 3.41 -20.93
C GLY A 84 0.93 2.25 -19.96
N LEU A 85 -0.27 2.14 -19.38
CA LEU A 85 -0.67 1.03 -18.52
C LEU A 85 -2.01 0.47 -18.99
N LEU A 86 -2.01 -0.82 -19.33
CA LEU A 86 -3.21 -1.59 -19.62
C LEU A 86 -3.60 -2.43 -18.41
N VAL A 87 -4.83 -2.29 -17.93
CA VAL A 87 -5.38 -3.10 -16.85
C VAL A 87 -6.64 -3.81 -17.32
N THR A 88 -6.69 -5.13 -17.20
CA THR A 88 -7.79 -5.96 -17.69
C THR A 88 -8.14 -7.12 -16.74
N PRO A 89 -9.44 -7.42 -16.52
CA PRO A 89 -10.60 -6.65 -16.95
C PRO A 89 -10.83 -5.40 -16.09
N GLN A 90 -11.50 -4.38 -16.63
CA GLN A 90 -11.87 -3.17 -15.85
C GLN A 90 -13.18 -3.30 -15.06
N ARG A 91 -13.98 -4.32 -15.37
CA ARG A 91 -15.20 -4.67 -14.66
C ARG A 91 -15.28 -6.18 -14.53
N LEU A 92 -15.61 -6.65 -13.34
CA LEU A 92 -15.77 -8.07 -13.08
C LEU A 92 -16.79 -8.30 -11.99
N ILE A 93 -17.35 -9.51 -11.99
CA ILE A 93 -18.28 -10.01 -10.98
C ILE A 93 -17.58 -11.16 -10.27
N LEU A 94 -17.66 -11.18 -8.94
CA LEU A 94 -17.14 -12.23 -8.09
C LEU A 94 -18.27 -12.82 -7.24
N GLN A 95 -18.55 -14.10 -7.41
CA GLN A 95 -19.40 -14.87 -6.51
C GLN A 95 -18.73 -15.02 -5.13
N PRO A 96 -19.48 -15.31 -4.06
CA PRO A 96 -18.90 -15.63 -2.76
C PRO A 96 -17.85 -16.74 -2.88
N GLY A 97 -16.64 -16.49 -2.37
CA GLY A 97 -15.49 -17.39 -2.46
C GLY A 97 -14.78 -17.45 -3.83
N GLU A 98 -15.28 -16.75 -4.85
CA GLU A 98 -14.68 -16.76 -6.19
C GLU A 98 -13.37 -15.96 -6.22
N ARG A 99 -12.43 -16.44 -7.03
CA ARG A 99 -11.14 -15.79 -7.31
C ARG A 99 -11.01 -15.52 -8.81
N LYS A 100 -10.54 -14.34 -9.17
CA LYS A 100 -10.20 -13.95 -10.54
C LYS A 100 -8.85 -13.26 -10.59
N THR A 101 -8.35 -13.07 -11.79
CA THR A 101 -7.09 -12.37 -12.05
C THR A 101 -7.35 -11.04 -12.75
N ILE A 102 -6.68 -10.00 -12.26
CA ILE A 102 -6.52 -8.71 -12.95
C ILE A 102 -5.09 -8.66 -13.48
N ARG A 103 -4.93 -8.45 -14.78
CA ARG A 103 -3.63 -8.31 -15.45
C ARG A 103 -3.29 -6.84 -15.62
N PHE A 104 -2.09 -6.47 -15.19
CA PHE A 104 -1.50 -5.14 -15.28
C PHE A 104 -0.32 -5.22 -16.24
N ALA A 105 -0.39 -4.54 -17.38
CA ALA A 105 0.67 -4.55 -18.39
C ALA A 105 1.19 -3.14 -18.66
N ALA A 106 2.48 -2.93 -18.47
CA ALA A 106 3.19 -1.74 -18.90
C ALA A 106 3.45 -1.84 -20.40
N ILE A 107 2.73 -1.05 -21.19
CA ILE A 107 2.72 -1.16 -22.66
C ILE A 107 3.40 0.03 -23.35
N ALA A 108 3.78 1.06 -22.61
CA ALA A 108 4.59 2.15 -23.11
C ALA A 108 6.09 1.87 -22.93
N ASP A 109 6.89 2.52 -23.76
CA ASP A 109 8.34 2.54 -23.61
C ASP A 109 8.76 3.10 -22.25
N ARG A 110 9.89 2.59 -21.75
CA ARG A 110 10.48 3.06 -20.50
C ARG A 110 11.13 4.41 -20.72
N GLY A 111 10.68 5.39 -19.95
CA GLY A 111 11.26 6.73 -19.93
C GLY A 111 12.57 6.82 -19.13
N PRO A 112 13.10 8.04 -18.96
CA PRO A 112 14.33 8.30 -18.21
C PRO A 112 14.17 8.14 -16.69
N SER A 113 12.93 8.16 -16.19
CA SER A 113 12.57 7.98 -14.78
C SER A 113 11.38 7.06 -14.61
N ASP A 114 11.05 6.71 -13.37
CA ASP A 114 9.85 5.91 -13.09
C ASP A 114 8.58 6.56 -13.63
N ARG A 115 7.63 5.71 -14.03
CA ARG A 115 6.23 6.09 -14.19
C ARG A 115 5.42 5.44 -13.07
N ILE A 116 4.65 6.26 -12.37
CA ILE A 116 3.92 5.87 -11.17
C ILE A 116 2.43 5.86 -11.49
N TYR A 117 1.77 4.77 -11.14
CA TYR A 117 0.34 4.63 -11.34
C TYR A 117 -0.36 4.21 -10.05
N ARG A 118 -1.61 4.60 -9.93
CA ARG A 118 -2.54 4.11 -8.92
C ARG A 118 -3.72 3.49 -9.64
N VAL A 119 -4.01 2.25 -9.29
CA VAL A 119 -5.14 1.53 -9.85
C VAL A 119 -6.13 1.25 -8.73
N THR A 120 -7.24 1.97 -8.76
CA THR A 120 -8.30 1.80 -7.78
C THR A 120 -9.12 0.57 -8.14
N VAL A 121 -9.19 -0.40 -7.22
CA VAL A 121 -9.97 -1.63 -7.34
C VAL A 121 -11.01 -1.60 -6.24
N LYS A 122 -12.28 -1.35 -6.57
CA LYS A 122 -13.32 -1.14 -5.57
C LYS A 122 -14.62 -1.88 -5.93
N PRO A 123 -15.33 -2.42 -4.94
CA PRO A 123 -16.68 -2.89 -5.15
C PRO A 123 -17.61 -1.70 -5.43
N VAL A 124 -18.62 -1.90 -6.27
CA VAL A 124 -19.69 -0.92 -6.51
C VAL A 124 -20.95 -1.34 -5.76
N ALA A 125 -21.62 -0.36 -5.16
CA ALA A 125 -22.90 -0.59 -4.51
C ALA A 125 -23.99 -0.82 -5.57
N GLY A 126 -24.74 -1.90 -5.43
CA GLY A 126 -26.06 -2.03 -6.04
C GLY A 126 -27.12 -1.24 -5.26
N ALA A 127 -28.38 -1.33 -5.69
CA ALA A 127 -29.49 -0.77 -4.92
C ALA A 127 -29.52 -1.34 -3.50
N ILE A 128 -29.59 -0.46 -2.49
CA ILE A 128 -29.69 -0.84 -1.09
C ILE A 128 -31.17 -0.77 -0.69
N ALA A 129 -31.79 -1.93 -0.50
CA ALA A 129 -33.13 -2.01 0.09
C ALA A 129 -32.97 -2.37 1.57
N ALA A 130 -33.39 -1.48 2.47
CA ALA A 130 -33.39 -1.73 3.90
C ALA A 130 -34.70 -1.25 4.53
N PRO A 131 -35.41 -2.10 5.30
CA PRO A 131 -36.65 -1.73 5.99
C PRO A 131 -36.41 -0.81 7.20
N SER A 132 -35.15 -0.64 7.61
CA SER A 132 -34.68 0.22 8.70
C SER A 132 -33.31 0.81 8.35
N THR A 133 -32.76 1.68 9.20
CA THR A 133 -31.42 2.24 9.01
C THR A 133 -30.36 1.14 8.91
N ALA A 134 -29.62 1.12 7.79
CA ALA A 134 -28.56 0.16 7.53
C ALA A 134 -27.28 0.87 7.06
N LEU A 135 -26.12 0.33 7.44
CA LEU A 135 -24.80 0.76 6.98
C LEU A 135 -24.18 -0.34 6.12
N LYS A 136 -23.78 0.00 4.89
CA LYS A 136 -23.00 -0.89 4.02
C LYS A 136 -21.60 -0.33 3.84
N LEU A 137 -20.60 -1.00 4.42
CA LEU A 137 -19.20 -0.64 4.26
C LEU A 137 -18.63 -1.32 3.01
N LEU A 138 -18.01 -0.53 2.14
CA LEU A 138 -17.32 -0.99 0.94
C LEU A 138 -15.85 -0.62 1.06
N VAL A 139 -14.98 -1.62 1.01
CA VAL A 139 -13.53 -1.42 1.06
C VAL A 139 -12.96 -1.66 -0.33
N GLY A 140 -12.23 -0.69 -0.83
CA GLY A 140 -11.47 -0.79 -2.08
C GLY A 140 -9.97 -0.68 -1.81
N TYR A 141 -9.20 -1.17 -2.76
CA TYR A 141 -7.74 -1.08 -2.76
C TYR A 141 -7.29 -0.05 -3.77
N ASP A 142 -6.12 0.53 -3.52
CA ASP A 142 -5.49 1.46 -4.44
C ASP A 142 -4.06 0.96 -4.70
N VAL A 143 -3.95 0.13 -5.74
CA VAL A 143 -2.73 -0.61 -6.08
C VAL A 143 -1.70 0.37 -6.61
N LEU A 144 -0.51 0.36 -6.03
CA LEU A 144 0.63 1.10 -6.57
C LEU A 144 1.29 0.27 -7.67
N VAL A 145 1.42 0.84 -8.87
CA VAL A 145 2.20 0.24 -9.95
C VAL A 145 3.37 1.15 -10.26
N ILE A 146 4.58 0.61 -10.20
CA ILE A 146 5.82 1.32 -10.49
C ILE A 146 6.40 0.69 -11.76
N VAL A 147 6.51 1.49 -12.82
CA VAL A 147 7.24 1.10 -14.02
C VAL A 147 8.59 1.80 -14.00
N ARG A 148 9.65 1.01 -13.77
CA ARG A 148 11.02 1.51 -13.63
C ARG A 148 11.59 1.97 -14.98
N PRO A 149 12.57 2.90 -15.02
CA PRO A 149 13.29 3.22 -16.25
C PRO A 149 14.09 2.01 -16.75
N ALA A 150 14.60 2.09 -17.99
CA ALA A 150 15.42 1.01 -18.56
C ALA A 150 16.71 0.74 -17.76
N ALA A 151 17.29 1.78 -17.18
CA ALA A 151 18.46 1.72 -16.31
C ALA A 151 18.18 2.46 -14.99
N PRO A 152 17.61 1.78 -13.97
CA PRO A 152 17.33 2.38 -12.68
C PRO A 152 18.63 2.62 -11.89
N VAL A 153 18.81 3.86 -11.46
CA VAL A 153 19.92 4.33 -10.63
C VAL A 153 19.30 4.94 -9.37
N ALA A 154 19.50 4.28 -8.23
CA ALA A 154 19.18 4.84 -6.93
C ALA A 154 20.37 5.60 -6.36
N LYS A 155 20.12 6.81 -5.90
CA LYS A 155 21.13 7.64 -5.25
C LYS A 155 20.45 8.52 -4.20
N VAL A 156 20.56 8.14 -2.94
CA VAL A 156 20.09 8.96 -1.83
C VAL A 156 21.27 9.68 -1.21
N VAL A 157 21.16 11.00 -1.08
CA VAL A 157 22.14 11.83 -0.37
C VAL A 157 21.50 12.37 0.90
N GLY A 158 22.28 12.44 1.98
CA GLY A 158 21.84 12.98 3.27
C GLY A 158 22.73 14.15 3.68
N ALA A 159 22.11 15.18 4.24
CA ALA A 159 22.80 16.28 4.89
C ALA A 159 22.14 16.57 6.23
N ARG A 160 22.94 16.72 7.28
CA ARG A 160 22.44 17.08 8.60
C ARG A 160 22.40 18.59 8.77
N ASP A 161 21.27 19.10 9.24
CA ASP A 161 21.00 20.49 9.56
C ASP A 161 20.48 20.53 11.01
N GLY A 162 21.41 20.71 11.95
CA GLY A 162 21.13 20.63 13.39
C GLY A 162 20.51 19.29 13.82
N SER A 163 19.27 19.35 14.30
CA SER A 163 18.46 18.19 14.70
C SER A 163 17.62 17.61 13.54
N THR A 164 17.92 17.94 12.29
CA THR A 164 17.21 17.43 11.11
C THR A 164 18.18 16.71 10.18
N LEU A 165 17.79 15.53 9.69
CA LEU A 165 18.43 14.90 8.53
C LEU A 165 17.61 15.24 7.29
N VAL A 166 18.22 15.90 6.31
CA VAL A 166 17.63 16.17 5.00
C VAL A 166 18.11 15.11 4.02
N LEU A 167 17.20 14.25 3.58
CA LEU A 167 17.44 13.20 2.60
C LEU A 167 16.91 13.64 1.24
N ARG A 168 17.68 13.44 0.17
CA ARG A 168 17.29 13.75 -1.21
C ARG A 168 17.55 12.56 -2.13
N ASN A 169 16.62 12.29 -3.04
CA ASN A 169 16.82 11.30 -4.10
C ASN A 169 17.35 11.98 -5.38
N ASP A 170 18.62 11.74 -5.66
CA ASP A 170 19.39 12.22 -6.82
C ASP A 170 19.43 11.20 -7.96
N GLY A 171 18.78 10.05 -7.77
CA GLY A 171 18.68 9.01 -8.76
C GLY A 171 17.62 9.32 -9.81
N ASN A 172 17.36 8.34 -10.68
CA ASN A 172 16.25 8.39 -11.65
C ASN A 172 15.12 7.40 -11.31
N THR A 173 15.21 6.73 -10.16
CA THR A 173 14.18 5.82 -9.66
C THR A 173 13.86 6.12 -8.20
N ASN A 174 12.61 5.91 -7.79
CA ASN A 174 12.16 6.04 -6.42
C ASN A 174 12.81 4.98 -5.55
N VAL A 175 13.07 5.38 -4.31
CA VAL A 175 13.60 4.48 -3.28
C VAL A 175 12.63 4.42 -2.13
N GLU A 176 12.63 3.30 -1.43
CA GLU A 176 11.97 3.18 -0.13
C GLU A 176 13.03 3.16 0.96
N LEU A 177 12.95 4.13 1.87
CA LEU A 177 13.73 4.15 3.09
C LEU A 177 12.90 3.51 4.21
N PHE A 178 13.43 2.48 4.85
CA PHE A 178 12.75 1.76 5.93
C PHE A 178 13.77 1.22 6.92
N GLU A 179 13.30 0.67 8.05
CA GLU A 179 14.17 0.24 9.16
C GLU A 179 15.18 1.33 9.54
N GLY A 180 14.70 2.58 9.57
CA GLY A 180 15.51 3.72 9.94
C GLY A 180 15.89 3.64 11.41
N GLN A 181 17.14 3.91 11.75
CA GLN A 181 17.62 3.88 13.13
C GLN A 181 18.54 5.05 13.41
N GLN A 182 18.37 5.65 14.59
CA GLN A 182 19.31 6.58 15.19
C GLN A 182 19.84 6.00 16.50
N CYS A 183 21.13 5.67 16.53
CA CYS A 183 21.77 5.14 17.73
C CYS A 183 22.51 6.23 18.50
N ASP A 184 22.55 6.13 19.83
CA ASP A 184 23.31 7.04 20.68
C ASP A 184 24.81 6.92 20.38
N ALA A 185 25.50 8.05 20.28
CA ALA A 185 26.94 8.09 20.07
C ALA A 185 27.72 7.51 21.26
N ALA A 186 27.23 7.70 22.49
CA ALA A 186 27.86 7.21 23.71
C ALA A 186 27.45 5.77 24.06
N ALA A 187 26.32 5.30 23.52
CA ALA A 187 25.80 3.95 23.74
C ALA A 187 25.25 3.36 22.43
N PRO A 188 26.10 2.84 21.53
CA PRO A 188 25.69 2.41 20.19
C PRO A 188 24.60 1.32 20.14
N ALA A 189 24.41 0.57 21.23
CA ALA A 189 23.34 -0.42 21.36
C ALA A 189 21.96 0.19 21.64
N ARG A 190 21.89 1.48 22.01
CA ARG A 190 20.64 2.20 22.28
C ARG A 190 20.23 2.96 21.02
N CYS A 191 19.35 2.34 20.24
CA CYS A 191 18.82 2.91 19.00
C CYS A 191 17.35 3.27 19.13
N ARG A 192 16.95 4.28 18.37
CA ARG A 192 15.56 4.70 18.18
C ARG A 192 15.18 4.51 16.74
N ASP A 193 14.00 3.95 16.51
CA ASP A 193 13.49 3.78 15.17
C ASP A 193 13.08 5.13 14.57
N LEU A 194 13.33 5.27 13.28
CA LEU A 194 12.91 6.39 12.45
C LEU A 194 11.86 5.89 11.45
N PRO A 195 10.87 6.74 11.11
CA PRO A 195 9.80 6.37 10.19
C PRO A 195 10.32 5.97 8.82
N SER A 196 9.55 5.18 8.07
CA SER A 196 9.82 4.89 6.67
C SER A 196 9.29 5.99 5.76
N GLN A 197 9.88 6.12 4.58
CA GLN A 197 9.43 7.06 3.55
C GLN A 197 9.83 6.55 2.16
N ARG A 198 8.89 6.61 1.21
CA ARG A 198 9.24 6.51 -0.22
C ARG A 198 9.66 7.88 -0.73
N LEU A 199 10.85 7.95 -1.32
CA LEU A 199 11.40 9.18 -1.86
C LEU A 199 11.47 9.07 -3.39
N TYR A 200 10.59 9.81 -4.07
CA TYR A 200 10.61 9.88 -5.53
C TYR A 200 11.73 10.78 -6.04
N VAL A 201 12.04 10.68 -7.33
CA VAL A 201 13.12 11.41 -7.98
C VAL A 201 13.01 12.92 -7.71
N GLY A 202 14.13 13.51 -7.26
CA GLY A 202 14.25 14.94 -6.96
C GLY A 202 13.55 15.38 -5.68
N GLN A 203 12.84 14.50 -4.96
CA GLN A 203 12.24 14.87 -3.69
C GLN A 203 13.25 14.99 -2.58
N GLN A 204 12.88 15.80 -1.59
CA GLN A 204 13.55 15.91 -0.32
C GLN A 204 12.62 15.51 0.83
N TRP A 205 13.19 14.89 1.85
CA TRP A 205 12.50 14.54 3.07
C TRP A 205 13.31 15.01 4.28
N ARG A 206 12.64 15.69 5.22
CA ARG A 206 13.24 16.20 6.45
C ARG A 206 12.82 15.29 7.60
N GLN A 207 13.78 14.50 8.11
CA GLN A 207 13.59 13.64 9.26
C GLN A 207 14.08 14.33 10.52
N ALA A 208 13.19 14.52 11.49
CA ALA A 208 13.57 15.01 12.80
C ALA A 208 14.43 13.96 13.54
N LEU A 209 15.51 14.42 14.15
CA LEU A 209 16.46 13.62 14.90
C LEU A 209 16.37 14.00 16.37
N THR A 210 16.54 13.00 17.23
CA THR A 210 16.48 13.19 18.68
C THR A 210 17.85 13.22 19.34
N GLY A 211 18.92 13.08 18.54
CA GLY A 211 20.31 13.15 18.99
C GLY A 211 21.30 13.43 17.86
N THR A 212 22.58 13.38 18.19
CA THR A 212 23.70 13.63 17.27
C THR A 212 24.35 12.35 16.75
N GLY A 213 23.96 11.20 17.28
CA GLY A 213 24.48 9.91 16.85
C GLY A 213 24.08 9.55 15.41
N PRO A 214 24.72 8.51 14.87
CA PRO A 214 24.59 8.14 13.46
C PRO A 214 23.19 7.69 13.09
N VAL A 215 22.83 7.93 11.83
CA VAL A 215 21.57 7.49 11.27
C VAL A 215 21.83 6.47 10.18
N THR A 216 21.07 5.37 10.20
CA THR A 216 21.09 4.37 9.15
C THR A 216 19.68 4.11 8.65
N TYR A 217 19.55 3.83 7.35
CA TYR A 217 18.32 3.32 6.75
C TYR A 217 18.64 2.12 5.87
N ARG A 218 17.70 1.20 5.72
CA ARG A 218 17.66 0.34 4.53
C ARG A 218 17.04 1.12 3.39
N VAL A 219 17.76 1.19 2.28
CA VAL A 219 17.32 1.83 1.04
C VAL A 219 17.00 0.73 0.03
N ALA A 220 15.75 0.63 -0.39
CA ALA A 220 15.27 -0.38 -1.33
C ALA A 220 14.90 0.19 -2.70
N VAL A 221 15.19 -0.62 -3.74
CA VAL A 221 14.69 -0.49 -5.10
C VAL A 221 14.21 -1.87 -5.54
N GLY A 222 12.90 -2.00 -5.78
CA GLY A 222 12.27 -3.30 -6.03
C GLY A 222 12.61 -4.30 -4.92
N LYS A 223 13.18 -5.44 -5.31
CA LYS A 223 13.55 -6.51 -4.36
C LYS A 223 14.94 -6.36 -3.75
N THR A 224 15.71 -5.35 -4.19
CA THR A 224 17.07 -5.12 -3.72
C THR A 224 17.06 -4.08 -2.61
N SER A 225 17.89 -4.26 -1.58
CA SER A 225 18.07 -3.28 -0.52
C SER A 225 19.48 -3.29 0.04
N ALA A 226 19.95 -2.14 0.51
CA ALA A 226 21.23 -1.99 1.19
C ALA A 226 21.08 -1.06 2.40
N VAL A 227 21.85 -1.32 3.44
CA VAL A 227 21.96 -0.39 4.57
C VAL A 227 22.84 0.77 4.15
N GLN A 228 22.35 1.99 4.31
CA GLN A 228 23.08 3.23 4.07
C GLN A 228 23.13 4.05 5.35
N ARG A 229 24.32 4.57 5.67
CA ARG A 229 24.55 5.49 6.78
C ARG A 229 24.54 6.93 6.28
N PHE A 230 23.95 7.82 7.08
CA PHE A 230 23.83 9.25 6.83
C PHE A 230 24.31 10.07 8.03
#